data_AF-A0A1V5V787-F1
#
_entry.id   AF-A0A1V5V787-F1
#
_cell.length_a   1.000
_cell.length_b   1.000
_cell.length_c   1.000
_cell.angle_alpha   90.00
_cell.angle_beta   90.00
_cell.angle_gamma   90.00
#
_symmetry.space_group_name_H-M   'P 1'
#
loop_
_entity.id
_entity.type
_entity.pdbx_description
1 polymer ?
#
loop_
_entity_poly.entity_id
_entity_poly.type
_entity_poly.pdbx_seq_one_letter_code
_entity_poly.pdbx_strand_id
1 'polypeptide(L)'
;MKKLKLIIVFSSFLFISCDMITNTTDYMVFINECSDTVVVAFTFNNKTKDTVYMNNKGTFTGFTLSDFEKGNEGIDESTFLAHANNLSIYSIKNNDTTWVNKNKYNQMDTWNKSEQNDMGILITRYELTITNDMFEKQK
;
A
#
# COMPACT_ATOMS: atom_id res chain seq x y z
N MET A 1 23.13 -55.45 -37.00
CA MET A 1 22.91 -54.62 -35.78
C MET A 1 23.87 -53.44 -35.79
N LYS A 2 23.39 -52.23 -36.15
CA LYS A 2 24.10 -50.97 -35.85
C LYS A 2 23.07 -50.06 -35.20
N LYS A 3 23.24 -49.81 -33.90
CA LYS A 3 22.36 -48.97 -33.08
C LYS A 3 22.66 -47.51 -33.42
N LEU A 4 21.74 -46.84 -34.10
CA LEU A 4 21.77 -45.40 -34.29
C LEU A 4 21.28 -44.75 -32.99
N LYS A 5 22.19 -44.18 -32.18
CA LYS A 5 21.81 -43.37 -31.02
C LYS A 5 21.50 -41.95 -31.53
N LEU A 6 20.23 -41.65 -31.72
CA LEU A 6 19.75 -40.29 -31.97
C LEU A 6 19.75 -39.56 -30.62
N ILE A 7 20.76 -38.73 -30.36
CA ILE A 7 20.77 -37.82 -29.21
C ILE A 7 19.99 -36.58 -29.65
N ILE A 8 18.73 -36.51 -29.24
CA ILE A 8 17.95 -35.27 -29.30
C ILE A 8 18.43 -34.41 -28.12
N VAL A 9 19.29 -33.43 -28.41
CA VAL A 9 19.54 -32.34 -27.46
C VAL A 9 18.34 -31.40 -27.58
N PHE A 10 17.30 -31.67 -26.79
CA PHE A 10 16.27 -30.68 -26.51
C PHE A 10 16.96 -29.58 -25.71
N SER A 11 17.47 -28.55 -26.38
CA SER A 11 17.86 -27.33 -25.70
C SER A 11 16.56 -26.64 -25.30
N SER A 12 16.01 -27.07 -24.18
CA SER A 12 15.09 -26.29 -23.39
C SER A 12 15.86 -25.08 -22.92
N PHE A 13 16.00 -24.07 -23.78
CA PHE A 13 16.17 -22.70 -23.33
C PHE A 13 14.89 -22.38 -22.57
N LEU A 14 14.89 -22.76 -21.29
CA LEU A 14 14.04 -22.14 -20.29
C LEU A 14 14.42 -20.66 -20.35
N PHE A 15 13.62 -19.89 -21.09
CA PHE A 15 13.55 -18.46 -20.87
C PHE A 15 13.06 -18.30 -19.42
N ILE A 16 14.00 -18.28 -18.48
CA ILE A 16 13.79 -17.64 -17.20
C ILE A 16 13.73 -16.16 -17.59
N SER A 17 12.53 -15.65 -17.89
CA SER A 17 12.34 -14.20 -17.83
C SER A 17 12.54 -13.86 -16.36
N CYS A 18 13.76 -13.42 -16.03
CA CYS A 18 13.94 -12.66 -14.81
C CYS A 18 13.13 -11.38 -15.08
N ASP A 19 11.93 -11.28 -14.50
CA ASP A 19 11.08 -10.11 -14.67
C ASP A 19 11.87 -8.91 -14.18
N MET A 20 12.44 -8.17 -15.12
CA MET A 20 13.23 -7.00 -14.83
C MET A 20 12.26 -5.95 -14.30
N ILE A 21 12.45 -5.54 -13.05
CA ILE A 21 11.69 -4.44 -12.48
C ILE A 21 12.08 -3.18 -13.26
N THR A 22 11.13 -2.69 -14.04
CA THR A 22 11.28 -1.48 -14.85
C THR A 22 10.63 -0.28 -14.19
N ASN A 23 9.67 -0.47 -13.28
CA ASN A 23 9.02 0.62 -12.55
C ASN A 23 8.74 0.18 -11.11
N THR A 24 8.59 1.16 -10.21
CA THR A 24 8.18 0.93 -8.82
C THR A 24 7.02 1.87 -8.50
N THR A 25 5.97 1.36 -7.86
CA THR A 25 4.84 2.14 -7.37
C THR A 25 4.61 1.86 -5.89
N ASP A 26 4.49 2.91 -5.09
CA ASP A 26 4.23 2.84 -3.66
C ASP A 26 2.83 3.34 -3.32
N TYR A 27 2.10 2.55 -2.52
CA TYR A 27 0.74 2.87 -2.07
C TYR A 27 0.63 2.92 -0.55
N MET A 28 -0.15 3.87 -0.06
CA MET A 28 -0.75 3.82 1.28
C MET A 28 -2.16 3.28 1.17
N VAL A 29 -2.46 2.25 1.94
CA VAL A 29 -3.66 1.45 1.81
C VAL A 29 -4.35 1.34 3.18
N PHE A 30 -5.67 1.37 3.18
CA PHE A 30 -6.49 1.37 4.39
C PHE A 30 -7.56 0.29 4.32
N ILE A 31 -7.72 -0.42 5.43
CA ILE A 31 -8.82 -1.35 5.66
C ILE A 31 -9.65 -0.82 6.83
N ASN A 32 -10.95 -0.66 6.63
CA ASN A 32 -11.87 -0.37 7.72
C ASN A 32 -12.32 -1.66 8.40
N GLU A 33 -11.85 -1.95 9.62
CA GLU A 33 -12.36 -3.07 10.45
C GLU A 33 -13.39 -2.60 11.51
N CYS A 34 -13.78 -1.32 11.48
CA CYS A 34 -14.83 -0.75 12.30
C CYS A 34 -16.23 -1.03 11.75
N SER A 35 -17.23 -0.93 12.61
CA SER A 35 -18.64 -0.98 12.21
C SER A 35 -19.16 0.34 11.64
N ASP A 36 -18.46 1.44 11.91
CA ASP A 36 -18.84 2.79 11.52
C ASP A 36 -18.07 3.23 10.26
N THR A 37 -18.60 4.24 9.56
CA THR A 37 -17.89 4.85 8.42
C THR A 37 -16.59 5.49 8.90
N VAL A 38 -15.50 5.10 8.24
CA VAL A 38 -14.17 5.69 8.45
C VAL A 38 -13.83 6.57 7.24
N VAL A 39 -13.33 7.76 7.51
CA VAL A 39 -12.87 8.72 6.53
C VAL A 39 -11.36 8.84 6.65
N VAL A 40 -10.68 8.74 5.51
CA VAL A 40 -9.25 9.02 5.41
C VAL A 40 -9.07 10.23 4.51
N ALA A 41 -8.49 11.29 5.05
CA ALA A 41 -8.14 12.49 4.32
C ALA A 41 -6.61 12.60 4.20
N PHE A 42 -6.13 12.91 3.01
CA PHE A 42 -4.72 13.06 2.69
C PHE A 42 -4.45 14.40 2.03
N THR A 43 -3.41 15.10 2.49
CA THR A 43 -3.04 16.42 1.97
C THR A 43 -1.71 16.36 1.22
N PHE A 44 -1.74 16.59 -0.09
CA PHE A 44 -0.54 16.76 -0.91
C PHE A 44 -0.10 18.23 -0.91
N ASN A 45 1.13 18.49 -0.45
CA ASN A 45 1.84 19.77 -0.59
C ASN A 45 1.01 21.02 -0.25
N ASN A 46 0.19 20.96 0.81
CA ASN A 46 -0.70 22.02 1.30
C ASN A 46 -1.71 22.57 0.28
N LYS A 47 -1.91 21.92 -0.88
CA LYS A 47 -2.75 22.44 -1.98
C LYS A 47 -3.88 21.50 -2.35
N THR A 48 -3.60 20.20 -2.44
CA THR A 48 -4.59 19.20 -2.86
C THR A 48 -4.96 18.32 -1.68
N LYS A 49 -6.25 18.17 -1.43
CA LYS A 49 -6.78 17.25 -0.43
C LYS A 49 -7.59 16.19 -1.13
N ASP A 50 -7.21 14.93 -0.96
CA ASP A 50 -8.03 13.80 -1.34
C ASP A 50 -8.65 13.19 -0.10
N THR A 51 -9.86 12.64 -0.26
CA THR A 51 -10.62 12.05 0.83
C THR A 51 -11.35 10.83 0.33
N VAL A 52 -11.22 9.74 1.09
CA VAL A 52 -11.89 8.47 0.80
C VAL A 52 -12.78 8.09 1.97
N TYR A 53 -13.94 7.53 1.66
CA TYR A 53 -14.96 7.11 2.61
C TYR A 53 -15.08 5.60 2.58
N MET A 54 -14.84 4.96 3.72
CA MET A 54 -14.95 3.53 3.92
C MET A 54 -16.22 3.23 4.71
N ASN A 55 -17.31 3.00 4.00
CA ASN A 55 -18.67 2.98 4.57
C ASN A 55 -18.97 1.74 5.43
N ASN A 56 -18.28 0.63 5.21
CA ASN A 56 -18.55 -0.63 5.90
C ASN A 56 -17.26 -1.34 6.35
N LYS A 57 -17.41 -2.23 7.32
CA LYS A 57 -16.37 -3.19 7.69
C LYS A 57 -15.87 -3.97 6.46
N GLY A 58 -14.56 -4.14 6.34
CA GLY A 58 -13.88 -4.79 5.22
C GLY A 58 -13.72 -3.90 3.98
N THR A 59 -14.15 -2.63 4.01
CA THR A 59 -13.92 -1.72 2.88
C THR A 59 -12.42 -1.39 2.79
N PHE A 60 -11.89 -1.44 1.56
CA PHE A 60 -10.49 -1.24 1.24
C PHE A 60 -10.32 -0.08 0.26
N THR A 61 -9.33 0.79 0.50
CA THR A 61 -9.00 1.93 -0.38
C THR A 61 -7.54 2.33 -0.20
N GLY A 62 -7.02 3.22 -1.05
CA GLY A 62 -5.65 3.69 -0.92
C GLY A 62 -5.32 4.90 -1.78
N PHE A 63 -4.16 5.50 -1.51
CA PHE A 63 -3.57 6.58 -2.29
C PHE A 63 -2.23 6.13 -2.86
N THR A 64 -1.98 6.48 -4.12
CA THR A 64 -0.63 6.41 -4.69
C THR A 64 0.24 7.46 -4.01
N LEU A 65 1.39 7.05 -3.49
CA LEU A 65 2.37 7.93 -2.86
C LEU A 65 3.39 8.42 -3.90
N SER A 66 3.86 7.50 -4.72
CA SER A 66 4.86 7.75 -5.75
C SER A 66 4.86 6.68 -6.81
N ASP A 67 5.27 7.10 -8.01
CA ASP A 67 5.58 6.25 -9.14
C ASP A 67 6.99 6.60 -9.62
N PHE A 68 7.87 5.60 -9.72
CA PHE A 68 9.24 5.74 -10.18
C PHE A 68 9.48 4.91 -11.44
N GLU A 69 10.10 5.54 -12.44
CA GLU A 69 10.64 4.84 -13.59
C GLU A 69 12.01 4.22 -13.26
N LYS A 70 12.30 3.08 -13.88
CA LYS A 70 13.57 2.32 -13.87
C LYS A 70 13.92 1.58 -12.57
N GLY A 71 12.92 1.11 -11.84
CA GLY A 71 13.12 0.16 -10.73
C GLY A 71 13.92 0.73 -9.55
N ASN A 72 13.65 1.98 -9.18
CA ASN A 72 14.17 2.54 -7.93
C ASN A 72 13.68 1.75 -6.71
N GLU A 73 14.39 1.87 -5.59
CA GLU A 73 14.14 1.14 -4.32
C GLU A 73 12.80 1.47 -3.63
N GLY A 74 11.91 2.24 -4.28
CA GLY A 74 10.66 2.74 -3.71
C GLY A 74 10.89 3.95 -2.80
N ILE A 75 9.87 4.31 -2.02
CA ILE A 75 10.01 5.37 -1.00
C ILE A 75 10.83 4.90 0.21
N ASP A 76 11.65 5.81 0.73
CA ASP A 76 12.31 5.60 2.02
C ASP A 76 11.37 5.89 3.21
N GLU A 77 11.79 5.48 4.41
CA GLU A 77 11.03 5.68 5.65
C GLU A 77 10.73 7.17 5.92
N SER A 78 11.68 8.07 5.63
CA SER A 78 11.49 9.50 5.87
C SER A 78 10.38 10.09 5.00
N THR A 79 10.30 9.65 3.75
CA THR A 79 9.29 10.03 2.77
C THR A 79 7.93 9.44 3.16
N PHE A 80 7.92 8.16 3.53
CA PHE A 80 6.72 7.52 4.07
C PHE A 80 6.16 8.30 5.27
N LEU A 81 6.99 8.64 6.25
CA LEU A 81 6.57 9.38 7.44
C LEU A 81 6.12 10.80 7.11
N ALA A 82 6.72 11.47 6.13
CA ALA A 82 6.23 12.77 5.66
C ALA A 82 4.79 12.67 5.12
N HIS A 83 4.47 11.60 4.39
CA HIS A 83 3.11 11.30 3.95
C HIS A 83 2.20 10.94 5.13
N ALA A 84 2.62 10.03 6.02
CA ALA A 84 1.85 9.65 7.21
C ALA A 84 1.51 10.87 8.09
N ASN A 85 2.41 11.84 8.16
CA ASN A 85 2.17 13.09 8.89
C ASN A 85 1.05 13.96 8.30
N ASN A 86 0.78 13.85 7.00
CA ASN A 86 -0.27 14.58 6.29
C ASN A 86 -1.60 13.81 6.21
N LEU A 87 -1.65 12.60 6.78
CA LEU A 87 -2.88 11.83 6.91
C LEU A 87 -3.73 12.33 8.09
N SER A 88 -5.03 12.15 7.93
CA SER A 88 -6.03 12.39 8.95
C SER A 88 -7.11 11.32 8.83
N ILE A 89 -7.31 10.54 9.89
CA ILE A 89 -8.24 9.41 9.90
C ILE A 89 -9.26 9.66 11.01
N TYR A 90 -10.54 9.61 10.66
CA TYR A 90 -11.63 9.89 11.60
C TYR A 90 -12.90 9.14 11.23
N SER A 91 -13.80 8.97 12.19
CA SER A 91 -15.14 8.44 11.99
C SER A 91 -16.17 9.52 12.31
N ILE A 92 -17.31 9.46 11.61
CA ILE A 92 -18.44 10.36 11.85
C ILE A 92 -19.62 9.50 12.29
N LYS A 93 -20.16 9.77 13.49
CA LYS A 93 -21.33 9.08 14.02
C LYS A 93 -22.23 10.07 14.73
N ASN A 94 -23.50 10.16 14.32
CA ASN A 94 -24.49 11.04 14.94
C ASN A 94 -24.03 12.51 15.09
N ASN A 95 -23.36 13.06 14.08
CA ASN A 95 -22.72 14.39 14.07
C ASN A 95 -21.50 14.55 15.00
N ASP A 96 -21.10 13.51 15.73
CA ASP A 96 -19.83 13.50 16.46
C ASP A 96 -18.71 12.99 15.54
N THR A 97 -17.58 13.69 15.55
CA THR A 97 -16.36 13.26 14.87
C THR A 97 -15.37 12.73 15.88
N THR A 98 -14.92 11.49 15.69
CA THR A 98 -13.87 10.89 16.53
C THR A 98 -12.64 10.62 15.69
N TRP A 99 -11.47 10.99 16.19
CA TRP A 99 -10.22 10.91 15.44
C TRP A 99 -9.42 9.70 15.88
N VAL A 100 -8.71 9.08 14.94
CA VAL A 100 -7.67 8.12 15.26
C VAL A 100 -6.49 8.85 15.90
N ASN A 101 -5.95 8.30 17.00
CA ASN A 101 -4.72 8.80 17.59
C ASN A 101 -3.58 8.68 16.57
N LYS A 102 -2.92 9.80 16.27
CA LYS A 102 -1.82 9.86 15.30
C LYS A 102 -0.68 8.89 15.62
N ASN A 103 -0.40 8.64 16.89
CA ASN A 103 0.62 7.68 17.31
C ASN A 103 0.31 6.23 16.90
N LYS A 104 -0.93 5.93 16.50
CA LYS A 104 -1.34 4.59 16.04
C LYS A 104 -1.03 4.31 14.58
N TYR A 105 -0.68 5.32 13.78
CA TYR A 105 -0.37 5.15 12.36
C TYR A 105 0.83 5.97 11.86
N ASN A 106 1.36 6.90 12.64
CA ASN A 106 2.45 7.78 12.22
C ASN A 106 3.83 7.18 12.52
N GLN A 107 3.96 5.88 12.30
CA GLN A 107 5.20 5.13 12.36
C GLN A 107 5.15 4.10 11.23
N MET A 108 6.26 3.81 10.55
CA MET A 108 6.22 2.90 9.38
C MET A 108 5.95 1.44 9.78
N ASP A 109 6.42 1.04 10.96
CA ASP A 109 6.26 -0.29 11.54
C ASP A 109 4.83 -0.61 11.99
N THR A 110 3.95 0.39 12.13
CA THR A 110 2.52 0.17 12.38
C THR A 110 1.76 -0.28 11.14
N TRP A 111 2.42 -0.27 9.96
CA TRP A 111 1.81 -0.65 8.69
C TRP A 111 2.35 -2.00 8.22
N ASN A 112 1.46 -2.82 7.69
CA ASN A 112 1.85 -4.05 7.03
C ASN A 112 2.42 -3.72 5.65
N LYS A 113 3.72 -4.00 5.46
CA LYS A 113 4.37 -3.87 4.16
C LYS A 113 4.18 -5.16 3.35
N SER A 114 3.76 -5.03 2.10
CA SER A 114 3.77 -6.13 1.13
C SER A 114 4.31 -5.65 -0.22
N GLU A 115 4.91 -6.57 -0.97
CA GLU A 115 5.50 -6.32 -2.27
C GLU A 115 4.96 -7.32 -3.28
N GLN A 116 4.60 -6.84 -4.46
CA GLN A 116 4.12 -7.66 -5.58
C GLN A 116 4.85 -7.23 -6.85
N ASN A 117 5.32 -8.19 -7.64
CA ASN A 117 5.74 -7.93 -9.01
C ASN A 117 4.55 -8.17 -9.94
N ASP A 118 4.17 -7.14 -10.71
CA ASP A 118 3.16 -7.23 -11.75
C ASP A 118 3.77 -6.76 -13.08
N MET A 119 4.10 -7.73 -13.95
CA MET A 119 4.63 -7.47 -15.30
C MET A 119 5.82 -6.50 -15.35
N GLY A 120 6.75 -6.58 -14.38
CA GLY A 120 7.91 -5.72 -14.31
C GLY A 120 7.67 -4.39 -13.57
N ILE A 121 6.55 -4.26 -12.87
CA ILE A 121 6.27 -3.19 -11.91
C ILE A 121 6.36 -3.78 -10.50
N LEU A 122 7.26 -3.24 -9.66
CA LEU A 122 7.28 -3.53 -8.24
C LEU A 122 6.23 -2.65 -7.55
N ILE A 123 5.18 -3.28 -7.04
CA ILE A 123 4.12 -2.63 -6.27
C ILE A 123 4.41 -2.85 -4.79
N THR A 124 4.72 -1.78 -4.08
CA THR A 124 4.86 -1.79 -2.62
C THR A 124 3.58 -1.23 -2.00
N ARG A 125 2.95 -1.99 -1.11
CA ARG A 125 1.77 -1.54 -0.36
C ARG A 125 2.12 -1.45 1.12
N TYR A 126 1.84 -0.29 1.69
CA TYR A 126 1.82 -0.05 3.12
C TYR A 126 0.36 -0.05 3.55
N GLU A 127 -0.06 -1.06 4.31
CA GLU A 127 -1.44 -1.26 4.71
C GLU A 127 -1.68 -0.97 6.20
N LEU A 128 -2.65 -0.12 6.48
CA LEU A 128 -3.15 0.15 7.83
C LEU A 128 -4.54 -0.44 8.01
N THR A 129 -4.67 -1.37 8.95
CA THR A 129 -5.98 -1.83 9.42
C THR A 129 -6.49 -0.88 10.51
N ILE A 130 -7.61 -0.22 10.24
CA ILE A 130 -8.22 0.74 11.15
C ILE A 130 -9.24 0.02 12.03
N THR A 131 -9.00 0.05 13.33
CA THR A 131 -9.81 -0.64 14.35
C THR A 131 -10.35 0.34 15.38
N ASN A 132 -11.40 -0.08 16.11
CA ASN A 132 -12.11 0.79 17.07
C ASN A 132 -11.20 1.30 18.22
N ASP A 133 -10.17 0.57 18.61
CA ASP A 133 -9.24 0.93 19.69
C ASP A 133 -8.20 2.00 19.28
N MET A 134 -8.15 2.34 17.99
CA MET A 134 -7.31 3.42 17.49
C MET A 134 -7.93 4.80 17.70
N PHE A 135 -9.26 4.87 17.92
CA PHE A 135 -10.00 6.11 18.08
C PHE A 135 -9.89 6.65 19.50
N GLU A 136 -9.62 7.94 19.63
CA GLU A 136 -9.65 8.65 20.90
C GLU A 136 -10.76 9.70 20.89
N LYS A 137 -11.57 9.70 21.96
CA LYS A 137 -12.43 10.84 22.24
C LYS A 137 -11.53 12.02 22.60
N GLN A 138 -11.56 13.08 21.80
CA GLN A 138 -10.90 14.34 22.19
C GLN A 138 -11.52 14.80 23.51
N LYS A 139 -10.68 14.98 24.53
CA LYS A 139 -11.07 15.53 25.84
C LYS A 139 -11.23 17.04 25.75
#